data_AF-A0A4Q9W2T7-F1
#
_entry.id   AF-A0A4Q9W2T7-F1
#
_cell.length_a   1.000
_cell.length_b   1.000
_cell.length_c   1.000
_cell.angle_alpha   90.00
_cell.angle_beta   90.00
_cell.angle_gamma   90.00
#
_symmetry.space_group_name_H-M   'P 1'
#
loop_
_entity.id
_entity.type
_entity.pdbx_description
1 polymer ?
#
loop_
_entity_poly.entity_id
_entity_poly.type
_entity_poly.pdbx_seq_one_letter_code
_entity_poly.pdbx_strand_id
1 'polypeptide(L)'
;LGGIFVLNTSVRVRSQNHSESIRYYLHPTIAKLFDIILTVFLFSLAIIMTAGGASTINESFGLPFWLSSPILVILILLTLFLKFDRLIAVLGVVTPFLVAVVVMIAVYYFITGDLNFSDVSQYANQNKSISPGWWFDAINYASFQIAAAFSFLTVMGGKLRYQSSTIYGGLIGGIIVTLLLLLIN
;
A
#
# COMPACT_ATOMS: atom_id res chain seq x y z
N LEU A 1 5.07 6.00 -11.25
CA LEU A 1 5.98 5.44 -12.29
C LEU A 1 6.23 3.94 -12.08
N GLY A 2 6.75 3.49 -10.93
CA GLY A 2 7.02 2.07 -10.68
C GLY A 2 5.83 1.13 -10.88
N GLY A 3 4.64 1.50 -10.41
CA GLY A 3 3.43 0.70 -10.63
C GLY A 3 3.02 0.54 -12.10
N ILE A 4 3.22 1.57 -12.93
CA ILE A 4 2.96 1.52 -14.38
C ILE A 4 3.92 0.53 -15.06
N PHE A 5 5.18 0.54 -14.64
CA PHE A 5 6.19 -0.39 -15.16
C PHE A 5 5.81 -1.85 -14.86
N VAL A 6 5.45 -2.15 -13.61
CA VAL A 6 5.02 -3.50 -13.19
C VAL A 6 3.78 -3.94 -13.98
N LEU A 7 2.75 -3.10 -14.05
CA LEU A 7 1.51 -3.44 -14.76
C LEU A 7 1.74 -3.65 -16.27
N ASN A 8 2.60 -2.87 -16.91
CA ASN A 8 2.86 -2.97 -18.35
C ASN A 8 3.61 -4.27 -18.67
N THR A 9 4.59 -4.61 -17.84
CA THR A 9 5.26 -5.92 -17.84
C THR A 9 4.25 -7.05 -17.76
N SER A 10 3.34 -7.00 -16.79
CA SER A 10 2.43 -8.11 -16.52
C SER A 10 1.36 -8.28 -17.60
N VAL A 11 0.93 -7.20 -18.28
CA VAL A 11 0.10 -7.26 -19.49
C VAL A 11 0.81 -7.99 -20.63
N ARG A 12 2.10 -7.70 -20.85
CA ARG A 12 2.90 -8.34 -21.93
C ARG A 12 3.12 -9.82 -21.68
N VAL A 13 3.36 -10.20 -20.42
CA VAL A 13 3.66 -11.60 -20.03
C VAL A 13 2.38 -12.41 -19.76
N ARG A 14 1.21 -11.76 -19.63
CA ARG A 14 -0.04 -12.39 -19.13
C ARG A 14 0.18 -13.18 -17.84
N SER A 15 0.93 -12.55 -16.93
CA SER A 15 1.41 -13.15 -15.69
C SER A 15 0.23 -13.61 -14.83
N GLN A 16 0.15 -14.91 -14.51
CA GLN A 16 -0.84 -15.43 -13.55
C GLN A 16 -0.29 -15.45 -12.13
N ASN A 17 1.03 -15.44 -11.99
CA ASN A 17 1.74 -15.42 -10.70
C ASN A 17 2.85 -14.35 -10.67
N HIS A 18 3.18 -13.84 -9.48
CA HIS A 18 4.21 -12.82 -9.29
C HIS A 18 5.62 -13.29 -9.73
N SER A 19 5.92 -14.58 -9.58
CA SER A 19 7.21 -15.17 -9.97
C SER A 19 7.45 -15.16 -11.49
N GLU A 20 6.40 -15.18 -12.32
CA GLU A 20 6.54 -15.15 -13.79
C GLU A 20 7.03 -13.79 -14.29
N SER A 21 6.56 -12.68 -13.71
CA SER A 21 7.04 -11.35 -14.07
C SER A 21 8.49 -11.10 -13.62
N ILE A 22 8.91 -11.70 -12.51
CA ILE A 22 10.30 -11.59 -12.02
C ILE A 22 11.28 -12.34 -12.96
N ARG A 23 10.91 -13.54 -13.41
CA ARG A 23 11.75 -14.37 -14.31
C ARG A 23 11.88 -13.79 -15.72
N TYR A 24 10.97 -12.92 -16.15
CA TYR A 24 11.06 -12.27 -17.46
C TYR A 24 12.20 -11.23 -17.54
N TYR A 25 12.52 -10.56 -16.42
CA TYR A 25 13.53 -9.49 -16.39
C TYR A 25 14.89 -9.90 -15.82
N LEU A 26 14.93 -10.92 -14.95
CA LEU A 26 16.15 -11.30 -14.24
C LEU A 26 16.64 -12.69 -14.64
N HIS A 27 17.97 -12.85 -14.70
CA HIS A 27 18.61 -14.17 -14.86
C HIS A 27 18.12 -15.11 -13.75
N PRO A 28 17.85 -16.41 -14.04
CA PRO A 28 17.13 -17.33 -13.15
C PRO A 28 17.64 -17.39 -11.69
N THR A 29 18.96 -17.25 -11.49
CA THR A 29 19.57 -17.20 -10.15
C THR A 29 19.18 -15.95 -9.35
N ILE A 30 19.21 -14.78 -9.99
CA ILE A 30 18.90 -13.50 -9.35
C ILE A 30 17.39 -13.38 -9.15
N ALA A 31 16.60 -13.85 -10.13
CA ALA A 31 15.15 -13.95 -10.02
C ALA A 31 14.73 -14.77 -8.79
N LYS A 32 15.36 -15.94 -8.57
CA LYS A 32 15.05 -16.81 -7.43
C LYS A 32 15.39 -16.16 -6.07
N LEU A 33 16.52 -15.45 -6.00
CA LEU A 33 16.89 -14.72 -4.77
C LEU A 33 15.88 -13.60 -4.47
N PHE A 34 15.51 -12.81 -5.48
CA PHE A 34 14.50 -11.77 -5.33
C PHE A 34 13.13 -12.32 -4.93
N ASP A 35 12.71 -13.45 -5.50
CA ASP A 35 11.44 -14.11 -5.16
C ASP A 35 11.40 -14.53 -3.68
N ILE A 36 12.51 -15.08 -3.16
CA ILE A 36 12.63 -15.44 -1.74
C ILE A 36 12.56 -14.19 -0.85
N ILE A 37 13.34 -13.15 -1.17
CA ILE A 37 13.36 -11.90 -0.40
C ILE A 37 11.95 -11.27 -0.38
N LEU A 38 11.30 -11.19 -1.54
CA LEU A 38 9.96 -10.62 -1.67
C LEU A 38 8.94 -11.45 -0.89
N THR A 39 9.03 -12.78 -0.94
CA THR A 39 8.12 -13.66 -0.18
C THR A 39 8.25 -13.44 1.32
N VAL A 40 9.47 -13.38 1.85
CA VAL A 40 9.72 -13.10 3.27
C VAL A 40 9.25 -11.69 3.65
N PHE A 41 9.47 -10.70 2.78
CA PHE A 41 8.99 -9.34 2.96
C PHE A 41 7.46 -9.27 3.03
N LEU A 42 6.75 -9.89 2.08
CA LEU A 42 5.28 -9.91 2.05
C LEU A 42 4.70 -10.67 3.25
N PHE A 43 5.36 -11.75 3.69
CA PHE A 43 4.98 -12.46 4.90
C PHE A 43 5.14 -11.58 6.16
N SER A 44 6.26 -10.87 6.26
CA SER A 44 6.50 -9.92 7.36
C SER A 44 5.48 -8.79 7.36
N LEU A 45 5.16 -8.26 6.18
CA LEU A 45 4.14 -7.24 6.00
C LEU A 45 2.77 -7.74 6.46
N ALA A 46 2.41 -8.98 6.15
CA ALA A 46 1.15 -9.57 6.59
C ALA A 46 1.06 -9.64 8.13
N ILE A 47 2.15 -10.00 8.82
CA ILE A 47 2.20 -10.02 10.28
C ILE A 47 2.02 -8.61 10.85
N ILE A 48 2.78 -7.63 10.35
CA ILE A 48 2.74 -6.24 10.83
C ILE A 48 1.35 -5.63 10.62
N MET A 49 0.75 -5.83 9.45
CA MET A 49 -0.58 -5.32 9.13
C MET A 49 -1.68 -6.01 9.95
N THR A 50 -1.53 -7.31 10.24
CA THR A 50 -2.47 -8.02 11.13
C THR A 50 -2.39 -7.49 12.56
N ALA A 51 -1.18 -7.25 13.07
CA ALA A 51 -0.99 -6.66 14.39
C ALA A 51 -1.58 -5.24 14.47
N GLY A 52 -1.34 -4.41 13.44
CA GLY A 52 -1.90 -3.06 13.35
C GLY A 52 -3.43 -3.06 13.23
N GLY A 53 -4.02 -3.96 12.44
CA GLY A 53 -5.47 -4.09 12.38
C GLY A 53 -6.08 -4.52 13.72
N ALA A 54 -5.43 -5.44 14.43
CA ALA A 54 -5.89 -5.91 15.74
C ALA A 54 -5.81 -4.81 16.81
N SER A 55 -4.79 -3.94 16.76
CA SER A 55 -4.69 -2.77 17.64
C SER A 55 -5.75 -1.72 17.31
N THR A 56 -6.01 -1.44 16.03
CA THR A 56 -7.09 -0.52 15.64
C THR A 56 -8.46 -1.00 16.12
N ILE A 57 -8.76 -2.31 16.05
CA ILE A 57 -10.01 -2.85 16.60
C ILE A 57 -10.06 -2.69 18.13
N ASN A 58 -8.95 -2.91 18.82
CA ASN A 58 -8.83 -2.73 20.26
C ASN A 58 -9.09 -1.26 20.66
N GLU A 59 -8.49 -0.30 19.95
CA GLU A 59 -8.66 1.13 20.22
C GLU A 59 -10.05 1.66 19.81
N SER A 60 -10.57 1.22 18.66
CA SER A 60 -11.84 1.75 18.11
C SER A 60 -13.08 1.19 18.82
N PHE A 61 -13.04 -0.09 19.23
CA PHE A 61 -14.18 -0.77 19.86
C PHE A 61 -13.98 -1.05 21.35
N GLY A 62 -12.79 -0.76 21.91
CA GLY A 62 -12.46 -1.05 23.31
C GLY A 62 -12.32 -2.54 23.63
N LEU A 63 -12.27 -3.42 22.62
CA LEU A 63 -12.20 -4.87 22.80
C LEU A 63 -10.79 -5.30 23.22
N PRO A 64 -10.59 -6.18 24.22
CA PRO A 64 -9.26 -6.61 24.64
C PRO A 64 -8.49 -7.28 23.48
N PHE A 65 -7.17 -7.10 23.45
CA PHE A 65 -6.31 -7.57 22.34
C PHE A 65 -6.41 -9.09 22.08
N TRP A 66 -6.60 -9.88 23.14
CA TRP A 66 -6.79 -11.32 23.02
C TRP A 66 -8.04 -11.71 22.21
N LEU A 67 -9.05 -10.83 22.15
CA LEU A 67 -10.28 -11.05 21.38
C LEU A 67 -10.22 -10.37 20.00
N SER A 68 -9.59 -9.19 19.87
CA SER A 68 -9.50 -8.49 18.59
C SER A 68 -8.65 -9.24 17.55
N SER A 69 -7.55 -9.86 17.99
CA SER A 69 -6.65 -10.65 17.13
C SER A 69 -7.33 -11.85 16.44
N PRO A 70 -7.95 -12.81 17.17
CA PRO A 70 -8.61 -13.95 16.53
C PRO A 70 -9.79 -13.55 15.64
N ILE A 71 -10.55 -12.51 16.01
CA ILE A 71 -11.63 -11.98 15.16
C ILE A 71 -11.08 -11.51 13.81
N LEU A 72 -9.99 -10.73 13.82
CA LEU A 72 -9.36 -10.26 12.59
C LEU A 72 -8.80 -11.41 11.75
N VAL A 73 -8.17 -12.40 12.39
CA VAL A 73 -7.62 -13.58 11.70
C VAL A 73 -8.73 -14.39 11.02
N ILE A 74 -9.87 -14.60 11.70
CA ILE A 74 -11.03 -15.28 11.11
C ILE A 74 -11.55 -14.49 9.91
N LEU A 75 -11.62 -13.16 10.00
CA LEU A 75 -12.05 -12.31 8.89
C LEU A 75 -11.09 -12.42 7.70
N ILE A 76 -9.79 -12.40 7.94
CA ILE A 76 -8.77 -12.61 6.89
C ILE A 76 -8.98 -13.98 6.24
N LEU A 77 -9.14 -15.06 7.01
CA LEU A 77 -9.41 -16.40 6.48
C LEU A 77 -10.67 -16.43 5.59
N LEU A 78 -11.76 -15.77 6.03
CA LEU A 78 -12.96 -15.64 5.21
C LEU A 78 -12.66 -14.93 3.88
N THR A 79 -11.86 -13.86 3.89
CA THR A 79 -11.44 -13.19 2.65
C THR A 79 -10.58 -14.07 1.74
N LEU A 80 -9.77 -14.98 2.28
CA LEU A 80 -9.00 -15.93 1.46
C LEU A 80 -9.90 -16.91 0.70
N PHE A 81 -11.09 -17.23 1.22
CA PHE A 81 -12.08 -18.05 0.52
C PHE A 81 -12.85 -17.30 -0.57
N LEU A 82 -12.74 -15.96 -0.64
CA LEU A 82 -13.36 -15.18 -1.71
C LEU A 82 -12.59 -15.36 -3.03
N LYS A 83 -13.34 -15.40 -4.14
CA LYS A 83 -12.75 -15.35 -5.48
C LYS A 83 -12.01 -14.03 -5.66
N PHE A 84 -10.87 -14.07 -6.35
CA PHE A 84 -10.04 -12.89 -6.63
C PHE A 84 -10.82 -11.70 -7.22
N ASP A 85 -11.77 -11.96 -8.13
CA ASP A 85 -12.57 -10.89 -8.73
C ASP A 85 -13.49 -10.20 -7.71
N ARG A 86 -13.99 -10.93 -6.71
CA ARG A 86 -14.74 -10.34 -5.58
C ARG A 86 -13.84 -9.53 -4.67
N LEU A 87 -12.61 -10.00 -4.43
CA LEU A 87 -11.63 -9.25 -3.64
C LEU A 87 -11.33 -7.90 -4.29
N ILE A 88 -11.12 -7.86 -5.60
CA ILE A 88 -10.92 -6.61 -6.34
C ILE A 88 -12.16 -5.71 -6.22
N ALA A 89 -13.37 -6.25 -6.38
CA ALA A 89 -14.60 -5.46 -6.27
C ALA A 89 -14.75 -4.81 -4.88
N VAL A 90 -14.44 -5.55 -3.81
CA VAL A 90 -14.44 -5.01 -2.44
C VAL A 90 -13.40 -3.90 -2.28
N LEU A 91 -12.15 -4.15 -2.69
CA LEU A 91 -11.08 -3.14 -2.64
C LEU A 91 -11.45 -1.88 -3.45
N GLY A 92 -12.09 -2.04 -4.60
CA GLY A 92 -12.54 -0.95 -5.46
C GLY A 92 -13.56 -0.02 -4.81
N VAL A 93 -14.30 -0.47 -3.79
CA VAL A 93 -15.23 0.36 -3.00
C VAL A 93 -14.57 0.87 -1.72
N VAL A 94 -13.79 0.04 -1.04
CA VAL A 94 -13.16 0.40 0.24
C VAL A 94 -12.10 1.48 0.06
N THR A 95 -11.24 1.38 -0.96
CA THR A 95 -10.18 2.37 -1.20
C THR A 95 -10.72 3.80 -1.42
N PRO A 96 -11.67 4.08 -2.32
CA PRO A 96 -12.18 5.44 -2.49
C PRO A 96 -12.92 5.96 -1.25
N PHE A 97 -13.59 5.09 -0.49
CA PHE A 97 -14.20 5.46 0.78
C PHE A 97 -13.15 5.96 1.78
N LEU A 98 -12.03 5.24 1.94
CA LEU A 98 -10.93 5.66 2.81
C LEU A 98 -10.33 7.00 2.38
N VAL A 99 -10.11 7.19 1.07
CA VAL A 99 -9.62 8.47 0.52
C VAL A 99 -10.55 9.62 0.90
N ALA A 100 -11.87 9.43 0.76
CA ALA A 100 -12.85 10.47 1.10
C ALA A 100 -12.82 10.84 2.58
N VAL A 101 -12.70 9.87 3.48
CA VAL A 101 -12.60 10.11 4.93
C VAL A 101 -11.33 10.89 5.27
N VAL A 102 -10.18 10.52 4.71
CA VAL A 102 -8.91 11.22 4.96
C VAL A 102 -8.99 12.68 4.49
N VAL A 103 -9.52 12.91 3.29
CA VAL A 103 -9.71 14.27 2.76
C VAL A 103 -10.67 15.07 3.63
N MET A 104 -11.76 14.47 4.11
CA MET A 104 -12.71 15.13 5.01
C MET A 104 -12.04 15.56 6.32
N ILE A 105 -11.25 14.68 6.94
CA ILE A 105 -10.51 14.97 8.16
C ILE A 105 -9.51 16.11 7.90
N ALA A 106 -8.75 16.05 6.80
CA ALA A 106 -7.78 17.08 6.43
C ALA A 106 -8.45 18.46 6.25
N VAL A 107 -9.59 18.52 5.55
CA VAL A 107 -10.35 19.78 5.37
C VAL A 107 -10.88 20.31 6.70
N TYR A 108 -11.38 19.42 7.58
CA TYR A 108 -11.85 19.82 8.91
C TYR A 108 -10.75 20.47 9.75
N TYR A 109 -9.55 19.85 9.78
CA TYR A 109 -8.39 20.41 10.47
C TYR A 109 -7.87 21.68 9.82
N PHE A 110 -7.92 21.80 8.50
CA PHE A 110 -7.51 23.01 7.80
C PHE A 110 -8.39 24.23 8.13
N ILE A 111 -9.68 24.01 8.37
CA ILE A 111 -10.64 25.08 8.71
C ILE A 111 -10.65 25.40 10.21
N THR A 112 -10.46 24.39 11.07
CA THR A 112 -10.55 24.52 12.54
C THR A 112 -9.19 24.74 13.21
N GLY A 113 -8.09 24.47 12.50
CA GLY A 113 -6.74 24.55 13.03
C GLY A 113 -6.28 26.00 13.20
N ASP A 114 -6.03 26.40 14.44
CA ASP A 114 -5.32 27.64 14.76
C ASP A 114 -3.84 27.42 14.39
N LEU A 115 -3.46 27.72 13.15
CA LEU A 115 -2.12 27.54 12.62
C LEU A 115 -1.16 28.61 13.18
N ASN A 116 -0.77 28.46 14.45
CA ASN A 116 0.35 29.21 15.00
C ASN A 116 1.65 28.70 14.37
N PHE A 117 2.13 29.41 13.35
CA PHE A 117 3.39 29.11 12.63
C PHE A 117 4.62 29.03 13.55
N SER A 118 4.55 29.55 14.78
CA SER A 118 5.58 29.39 15.81
C SER A 118 5.77 27.93 16.27
N ASP A 119 4.68 27.17 16.42
CA ASP A 119 4.72 25.82 16.98
C ASP A 119 5.23 24.80 15.95
N VAL A 120 4.91 25.03 14.67
CA VAL A 120 5.41 24.24 13.54
C VAL A 120 6.95 24.30 13.46
N SER A 121 7.53 25.47 13.73
CA SER A 121 8.99 25.67 13.71
C SER A 121 9.71 24.96 14.86
N GLN A 122 9.07 24.81 16.03
CA GLN A 122 9.61 24.04 17.15
C GLN A 122 9.49 22.53 16.92
N TYR A 123 8.37 22.05 16.38
CA TYR A 123 8.18 20.63 16.04
C TYR A 123 9.14 20.14 14.96
N ALA A 124 9.41 20.96 13.92
CA ALA A 124 10.37 20.64 12.86
C ALA A 124 11.82 20.55 13.37
N ASN A 125 12.18 21.33 14.40
CA ASN A 125 13.53 21.34 14.97
C ASN A 125 13.77 20.25 16.03
N GLN A 126 12.72 19.79 16.74
CA GLN A 126 12.84 18.75 17.75
C GLN A 126 12.83 17.34 17.16
N ASN A 127 12.09 17.11 16.07
CA ASN A 127 12.02 15.81 15.40
C ASN A 127 13.04 15.72 14.26
N LYS A 128 14.32 15.87 14.59
CA LYS A 128 15.41 15.70 13.62
C LYS A 128 15.38 14.24 13.15
N SER A 129 14.82 14.00 11.96
CA SER A 129 14.69 12.67 11.38
C SER A 129 16.05 11.97 11.41
N ILE A 130 16.08 10.72 11.87
CA ILE A 130 17.28 9.85 11.88
C ILE A 130 17.76 9.57 10.42
N SER A 131 16.92 9.92 9.45
CA SER A 131 17.17 9.75 8.03
C SER A 131 18.14 10.79 7.45
N PRO A 132 19.00 10.38 6.48
CA PRO A 132 19.91 11.29 5.78
C PRO A 132 19.23 12.45 5.02
N GLY A 133 17.90 12.45 4.89
CA GLY A 133 17.11 13.59 4.42
C GLY A 133 15.71 13.19 3.94
N TRP A 134 14.82 14.17 3.77
CA TRP A 134 13.44 13.97 3.30
C TRP A 134 13.33 13.18 1.98
N TRP A 135 14.34 13.31 1.12
CA TRP A 135 14.41 12.59 -0.16
C TRP A 135 14.66 11.08 0.04
N PHE A 136 15.42 10.70 1.07
CA PHE A 136 15.70 9.29 1.39
C PHE A 136 14.45 8.62 1.99
N ASP A 137 13.73 9.32 2.86
CA ASP A 137 12.45 8.86 3.41
C ASP A 137 11.40 8.68 2.29
N ALA A 138 11.31 9.64 1.37
CA ALA A 138 10.42 9.55 0.23
C ALA A 138 10.74 8.33 -0.66
N ILE A 139 12.03 8.07 -0.94
CA ILE A 139 12.45 6.90 -1.74
C ILE A 139 12.14 5.59 -1.01
N ASN A 140 12.43 5.50 0.29
CA ASN A 140 12.15 4.30 1.07
C ASN A 140 10.66 4.02 1.13
N TYR A 141 9.83 5.03 1.40
CA TYR A 141 8.39 4.88 1.41
C TYR A 141 7.86 4.44 0.04
N ALA A 142 8.28 5.09 -1.05
CA ALA A 142 7.88 4.71 -2.39
C ALA A 142 8.31 3.27 -2.74
N SER A 143 9.53 2.88 -2.36
CA SER A 143 10.05 1.52 -2.60
C SER A 143 9.27 0.47 -1.83
N PHE A 144 8.98 0.74 -0.56
CA PHE A 144 8.15 -0.12 0.29
C PHE A 144 6.76 -0.32 -0.30
N GLN A 145 6.10 0.77 -0.74
CA GLN A 145 4.77 0.71 -1.33
C GLN A 145 4.75 -0.08 -2.65
N ILE A 146 5.77 0.11 -3.51
CA ILE A 146 5.88 -0.66 -4.76
C ILE A 146 6.14 -2.15 -4.46
N ALA A 147 7.03 -2.46 -3.51
CA ALA A 147 7.32 -3.85 -3.13
C ALA A 147 6.07 -4.56 -2.57
N ALA A 148 5.32 -3.90 -1.69
CA ALA A 148 4.07 -4.41 -1.15
C ALA A 148 3.01 -4.64 -2.25
N ALA A 149 2.88 -3.69 -3.18
CA ALA A 149 1.90 -3.77 -4.26
C ALA A 149 2.33 -4.70 -5.41
N PHE A 150 3.61 -5.08 -5.50
CA PHE A 150 4.17 -5.78 -6.66
C PHE A 150 3.40 -7.06 -7.03
N SER A 151 3.14 -7.92 -6.04
CA SER A 151 2.44 -9.19 -6.27
C SER A 151 1.02 -8.98 -6.79
N PHE A 152 0.30 -8.02 -6.19
CA PHE A 152 -1.06 -7.68 -6.59
C PHE A 152 -1.11 -7.03 -7.98
N LEU A 153 -0.26 -6.04 -8.25
CA LEU A 153 -0.16 -5.37 -9.54
C LEU A 153 0.20 -6.36 -10.66
N THR A 154 1.04 -7.35 -10.36
CA THR A 154 1.42 -8.36 -11.34
C THR A 154 0.23 -9.21 -11.78
N VAL A 155 -0.52 -9.76 -10.82
CA VAL A 155 -1.69 -10.61 -11.12
C VAL A 155 -2.81 -9.79 -11.77
N MET A 156 -3.02 -8.55 -11.30
CA MET A 156 -4.03 -7.66 -11.86
C MET A 156 -3.68 -7.24 -13.29
N GLY A 157 -2.40 -6.94 -13.56
CA GLY A 157 -1.90 -6.58 -14.88
C GLY A 157 -2.10 -7.69 -15.92
N GLY A 158 -1.93 -8.95 -15.54
CA GLY A 158 -2.17 -10.10 -16.43
C GLY A 158 -3.63 -10.22 -16.90
N LYS A 159 -4.59 -9.62 -16.20
CA LYS A 159 -6.02 -9.62 -16.55
C LYS A 159 -6.47 -8.41 -17.37
N LEU A 160 -5.63 -7.39 -17.54
CA LEU A 160 -5.99 -6.18 -18.29
C LEU A 160 -6.01 -6.45 -19.80
N ARG A 161 -7.07 -5.99 -20.47
CA ARG A 161 -7.22 -6.12 -21.94
C ARG A 161 -6.47 -5.05 -22.73
N TYR A 162 -6.25 -3.87 -22.13
CA TYR A 162 -5.66 -2.71 -22.80
C TYR A 162 -4.49 -2.12 -22.01
N GLN A 163 -3.37 -1.91 -22.68
CA GLN A 163 -2.17 -1.30 -22.10
C GLN A 163 -2.40 0.16 -21.69
N SER A 164 -3.31 0.88 -22.34
CA SER A 164 -3.65 2.26 -21.95
C SER A 164 -4.28 2.31 -20.55
N SER A 165 -5.10 1.32 -20.19
CA SER A 165 -5.72 1.24 -18.85
C SER A 165 -4.68 1.10 -17.74
N THR A 166 -3.56 0.44 -18.02
CA THR A 166 -2.40 0.36 -17.11
C THR A 166 -1.81 1.73 -16.81
N ILE A 167 -1.65 2.57 -17.83
CA ILE A 167 -1.03 3.89 -17.69
C ILE A 167 -1.94 4.81 -16.88
N TYR A 168 -3.23 4.89 -17.24
CA TYR A 168 -4.18 5.73 -16.52
C TYR A 168 -4.38 5.27 -15.07
N GLY A 169 -4.52 3.95 -14.84
CA GLY A 169 -4.67 3.41 -13.49
C GLY A 169 -3.46 3.69 -12.60
N GLY A 170 -2.24 3.47 -13.11
CA GLY A 170 -1.03 3.74 -12.35
C GLY A 170 -0.73 5.24 -12.15
N LEU A 171 -1.13 6.10 -13.08
CA LEU A 171 -0.93 7.55 -12.99
C LEU A 171 -1.91 8.19 -12.01
N ILE A 172 -3.21 7.88 -12.13
CA ILE A 172 -4.26 8.38 -11.22
C ILE A 172 -3.99 7.89 -9.79
N GLY A 173 -3.69 6.60 -9.61
CA GLY A 173 -3.38 6.04 -8.29
C GLY A 173 -2.13 6.70 -7.67
N GLY A 174 -1.09 6.94 -8.47
CA GLY A 174 0.10 7.65 -8.02
C GLY A 174 -0.19 9.08 -7.55
N ILE A 175 -0.96 9.85 -8.33
CA ILE A 175 -1.35 11.22 -7.97
C ILE A 175 -2.14 11.24 -6.67
N ILE A 176 -3.13 10.35 -6.51
CA ILE A 176 -3.96 10.28 -5.29
C ILE A 176 -3.08 9.99 -4.07
N VAL A 177 -2.18 9.01 -4.15
CA VAL A 177 -1.28 8.67 -3.03
C VAL A 177 -0.34 9.84 -2.70
N THR A 178 0.24 10.50 -3.70
CA THR A 178 1.09 11.67 -3.47
C THR A 178 0.32 12.81 -2.82
N LEU A 179 -0.91 13.08 -3.27
CA LEU A 179 -1.76 14.11 -2.68
C LEU A 179 -2.12 13.79 -1.23
N LEU A 180 -2.46 12.53 -0.92
CA LEU A 180 -2.74 12.10 0.45
C LEU A 180 -1.53 12.24 1.37
N LEU A 181 -0.33 11.88 0.89
CA LEU A 181 0.89 12.06 1.69
C LEU A 181 1.17 13.53 2.02
N LEU A 182 0.96 14.43 1.06
CA LEU A 182 1.09 15.87 1.28
C LEU A 182 0.05 16.45 2.25
N LEU A 183 -1.12 15.80 2.38
CA LEU A 183 -2.15 16.24 3.32
C LEU A 183 -1.87 15.75 4.75
N ILE A 184 -1.20 14.62 4.90
CA ILE A 184 -0.92 14.00 6.20
C ILE A 184 0.36 14.56 6.84
N ASN A 185 1.31 15.00 6.02
CA ASN A 185 2.65 15.41 6.45
C ASN A 185 2.86 16.92 6.32
#